data_AF-A0A2Z4Y7T9-F1
#
_entry.id   AF-A0A2Z4Y7T9-F1
#
_cell.length_a   1.000
_cell.length_b   1.000
_cell.length_c   1.000
_cell.angle_alpha   90.00
_cell.angle_beta   90.00
_cell.angle_gamma   90.00
#
_symmetry.space_group_name_H-M   'P 1'
#
loop_
_entity.id
_entity.type
_entity.pdbx_description
1 polymer ?
#
loop_
_entity_poly.entity_id
_entity_poly.type
_entity_poly.pdbx_seq_one_letter_code
_entity_poly.pdbx_strand_id
1 'polypeptide(L)'
;MNLYERFWRLIEEKRAAASTPAGELDLQLVAIRPQGDEKSRAAQELSSVVKLGAKGYPPMVASQPSVGVKPFALVFTAAAGALPDFKELFESYVDKNAFVAEVLLLLQAHCDFPYLLFVGSDRFYLFDLATEDILRWGTELEELEGLLLEPLAQRQDIRRCWDELPRKSQIQRAEEFLRWLELWRVAVGARLDSEPRFVQTILQKTVLLFLFDQYFGLSDEDLRLRSNFLAWRKSMRRKKTKASEPFDGVAWLHQASAEVYESYQIDFLVWSERESAFFALMTADARQQFGNFVFELFMLSQAKFSVRVQADAFSSPEARLRMWKFSVTEAMDVRKRLQADDANVYAPIEVDYDESGLGWTLHVVREVLEFWHEKCLQLERDLSDRRRFGVQFDMFQQPDLEQARIPSRADLFQALLPQSVRVYYRDEADRATLEYLLILQIFEFCRTRGIPMQSLENLPQMLVQK
;
A
#
# COMPACT_ATOMS: atom_id res chain seq x y z
N MET A 1 -12.91 -28.58 22.04
CA MET A 1 -12.61 -28.81 20.61
C MET A 1 -12.41 -27.45 19.99
N ASN A 2 -11.29 -27.23 19.32
CA ASN A 2 -10.95 -25.93 18.74
C ASN A 2 -11.92 -25.57 17.62
N LEU A 3 -12.09 -24.26 17.35
CA LEU A 3 -12.96 -23.76 16.29
C LEU A 3 -12.61 -24.37 14.94
N TYR A 4 -11.33 -24.39 14.55
CA TYR A 4 -10.91 -25.03 13.30
C TYR A 4 -11.24 -26.53 13.25
N GLU A 5 -11.17 -27.27 14.36
CA GLU A 5 -11.50 -28.71 14.40
C GLU A 5 -13.01 -28.92 14.15
N ARG A 6 -13.83 -28.09 14.80
CA ARG A 6 -15.29 -28.06 14.58
C ARG A 6 -15.63 -27.75 13.13
N PHE A 7 -14.98 -26.72 12.56
CA PHE A 7 -15.18 -26.29 11.19
C PHE A 7 -14.83 -27.38 10.17
N TRP A 8 -13.66 -28.00 10.29
CA TRP A 8 -13.24 -29.05 9.36
C TRP A 8 -14.10 -30.30 9.46
N ARG A 9 -14.48 -30.70 10.68
CA ARG A 9 -15.42 -31.81 10.90
C ARG A 9 -16.77 -31.55 10.22
N LEU A 10 -17.28 -30.33 10.34
CA LEU A 10 -18.54 -29.95 9.71
C LEU A 10 -18.46 -29.99 8.18
N ILE A 11 -17.37 -29.51 7.59
CA ILE A 11 -17.14 -29.61 6.14
C ILE A 11 -17.16 -31.07 5.68
N GLU A 12 -16.49 -31.96 6.42
CA GLU A 12 -16.48 -33.40 6.13
C GLU A 12 -17.87 -34.02 6.25
N GLU A 13 -18.62 -33.69 7.30
CA GLU A 13 -20.01 -34.15 7.50
C GLU A 13 -20.92 -33.68 6.36
N LYS A 14 -20.83 -32.42 5.93
CA LYS A 14 -21.60 -31.89 4.80
C LYS A 14 -21.22 -32.55 3.47
N ARG A 15 -19.93 -32.79 3.23
CA ARG A 15 -19.46 -33.52 2.04
C ARG A 15 -19.94 -34.97 2.01
N ALA A 16 -19.94 -35.65 3.16
CA ALA A 16 -20.43 -37.02 3.26
C ALA A 16 -21.95 -37.10 3.00
N ALA A 17 -22.72 -36.16 3.55
CA ALA A 17 -24.17 -36.06 3.30
C ALA A 17 -24.51 -35.72 1.84
N ALA A 18 -23.63 -34.99 1.16
CA ALA A 18 -23.76 -34.54 -0.22
C ALA A 18 -23.48 -35.61 -1.30
N SER A 19 -23.18 -36.85 -0.92
CA SER A 19 -22.73 -37.95 -1.81
C SER A 19 -23.79 -38.55 -2.75
N THR A 20 -24.89 -37.83 -3.03
CA THR A 20 -25.82 -38.14 -4.12
C THR A 20 -25.62 -37.15 -5.28
N PRO A 21 -25.72 -37.57 -6.55
CA PRO A 21 -25.41 -36.71 -7.72
C PRO A 21 -26.30 -35.46 -7.87
N ALA A 22 -27.35 -35.31 -7.07
CA ALA A 22 -28.21 -34.12 -7.03
C ALA A 22 -27.89 -33.16 -5.85
N GLY A 23 -26.96 -33.53 -4.97
CA GLY A 23 -26.72 -32.89 -3.67
C GLY A 23 -25.26 -32.57 -3.35
N GLU A 24 -24.34 -32.61 -4.33
CA GLU A 24 -22.94 -32.28 -4.11
C GLU A 24 -22.79 -30.86 -3.53
N LEU A 25 -22.06 -30.73 -2.42
CA LEU A 25 -21.64 -29.44 -1.89
C LEU A 25 -20.69 -28.84 -2.94
N ASP A 26 -21.11 -27.75 -3.57
CA ASP A 26 -20.39 -27.05 -4.65
C ASP A 26 -19.16 -26.29 -4.12
N LEU A 27 -18.25 -27.02 -3.47
CA LEU A 27 -17.04 -26.50 -2.85
C LEU A 27 -15.89 -27.49 -3.08
N GLN A 28 -15.04 -27.15 -4.03
CA GLN A 28 -13.79 -27.85 -4.27
C GLN A 28 -12.68 -27.22 -3.42
N LEU A 29 -12.01 -28.06 -2.63
CA LEU A 29 -10.88 -27.67 -1.77
C LEU A 29 -9.63 -28.44 -2.20
N VAL A 30 -8.57 -27.71 -2.55
CA VAL A 30 -7.30 -28.27 -3.00
C VAL A 30 -6.19 -27.86 -2.04
N ALA A 31 -5.54 -28.83 -1.41
CA ALA A 31 -4.44 -28.57 -0.47
C ALA A 31 -3.22 -27.99 -1.19
N ILE A 32 -2.65 -26.92 -0.64
CA ILE A 32 -1.30 -26.47 -1.00
C ILE A 32 -0.34 -27.51 -0.44
N ARG A 33 0.33 -28.24 -1.34
CA ARG A 33 1.34 -29.23 -0.97
C ARG A 33 2.74 -28.65 -1.20
N PRO A 34 3.67 -28.80 -0.24
CA PRO A 34 5.06 -28.48 -0.48
C PRO A 34 5.59 -29.41 -1.58
N GLN A 35 6.20 -28.85 -2.62
CA GLN A 35 6.86 -29.66 -3.66
C GLN A 35 8.14 -30.28 -3.07
N GLY A 36 8.32 -31.59 -3.26
CA GLY A 36 9.37 -32.38 -2.61
C GLY A 36 10.81 -32.08 -3.05
N ASP A 37 11.01 -31.36 -4.15
CA ASP A 37 12.32 -30.91 -4.64
C ASP A 37 12.40 -29.37 -4.63
N GLU A 38 12.83 -28.79 -3.50
CA GLU A 38 12.85 -27.35 -3.21
C GLU A 38 13.97 -26.57 -3.94
N LYS A 39 13.95 -26.53 -5.28
CA LYS A 39 14.93 -25.72 -6.06
C LYS A 39 14.50 -24.27 -6.29
N SER A 40 13.21 -23.94 -6.30
CA SER A 40 12.75 -22.56 -6.55
C SER A 40 12.38 -21.81 -5.26
N ARG A 41 12.64 -20.49 -5.24
CA ARG A 41 12.24 -19.59 -4.15
C ARG A 41 10.73 -19.66 -3.88
N ALA A 42 9.92 -19.73 -4.93
CA ALA A 42 8.46 -19.86 -4.83
C ALA A 42 8.04 -21.12 -4.06
N ALA A 43 8.65 -22.28 -4.36
CA ALA A 43 8.37 -23.52 -3.65
C ALA A 43 8.78 -23.44 -2.18
N GLN A 44 9.89 -22.78 -1.86
CA GLN A 44 10.35 -22.58 -0.48
C GLN A 44 9.42 -21.65 0.32
N GLU A 45 8.90 -20.59 -0.30
CA GLU A 45 7.94 -19.67 0.32
C GLU A 45 6.62 -20.39 0.62
N LEU A 46 6.05 -21.13 -0.35
CA LEU A 46 4.84 -21.93 -0.14
C LEU A 46 5.05 -23.05 0.90
N SER A 47 6.20 -23.71 0.89
CA SER A 47 6.60 -24.69 1.91
C SER A 47 6.63 -24.05 3.31
N SER A 48 7.07 -22.80 3.41
CA SER A 48 7.08 -22.04 4.67
C SER A 48 5.66 -21.69 5.13
N VAL A 49 4.75 -21.31 4.22
CA VAL A 49 3.33 -21.10 4.52
C VAL A 49 2.68 -22.36 5.08
N VAL A 50 2.91 -23.53 4.45
CA VAL A 50 2.37 -24.79 4.95
C VAL A 50 2.89 -25.12 6.36
N LYS A 51 4.17 -24.84 6.64
CA LYS A 51 4.79 -25.04 7.96
C LYS A 51 4.28 -24.08 9.04
N LEU A 52 3.71 -22.93 8.65
CA LEU A 52 3.07 -21.98 9.56
C LEU A 52 1.67 -22.42 10.02
N GLY A 53 1.01 -23.29 9.24
CA GLY A 53 -0.34 -23.77 9.53
C GLY A 53 -0.41 -24.76 10.69
N ALA A 54 -1.63 -25.00 11.17
CA ALA A 54 -1.87 -26.04 12.18
C ALA A 54 -1.54 -27.44 11.61
N LYS A 55 -0.87 -28.26 12.42
CA LYS A 55 -0.47 -29.62 12.02
C LYS A 55 -1.70 -30.45 11.67
N GLY A 56 -1.68 -31.07 10.48
CA GLY A 56 -2.80 -31.89 9.98
C GLY A 56 -3.83 -31.12 9.15
N TYR A 57 -3.74 -29.78 9.11
CA TYR A 57 -4.67 -28.92 8.38
C TYR A 57 -3.91 -28.03 7.40
N PRO A 58 -3.52 -28.56 6.22
CA PRO A 58 -2.80 -27.75 5.23
C PRO A 58 -3.66 -26.58 4.75
N PRO A 59 -3.06 -25.48 4.28
CA PRO A 59 -3.80 -24.42 3.59
C PRO A 59 -4.55 -24.99 2.38
N MET A 60 -5.82 -24.62 2.22
CA MET A 60 -6.73 -25.18 1.20
C MET A 60 -7.22 -24.08 0.28
N VAL A 61 -6.94 -24.19 -1.02
CA VAL A 61 -7.50 -23.33 -2.05
C VAL A 61 -8.96 -23.71 -2.28
N ALA A 62 -9.87 -22.75 -2.17
CA ALA A 62 -11.30 -22.92 -2.31
C ALA A 62 -11.79 -22.40 -3.68
N SER A 63 -12.61 -23.22 -4.33
CA SER A 63 -13.24 -22.94 -5.62
C SER A 63 -14.68 -23.43 -5.64
N GLN A 64 -15.51 -22.78 -6.46
CA GLN A 64 -16.93 -23.07 -6.60
C GLN A 64 -17.22 -23.45 -8.07
N PRO A 65 -17.07 -24.74 -8.45
CA PRO A 65 -17.14 -25.19 -9.83
C PRO A 65 -18.38 -24.76 -10.62
N SER A 66 -19.55 -24.65 -9.97
CA SER A 66 -20.79 -24.24 -10.65
C SER A 66 -20.80 -22.76 -11.07
N VAL A 67 -19.98 -21.91 -10.42
CA VAL A 67 -19.88 -20.47 -10.69
C VAL A 67 -18.73 -20.18 -11.65
N GLY A 68 -17.58 -20.83 -11.46
CA GLY A 68 -16.41 -20.64 -12.31
C GLY A 68 -15.20 -21.46 -11.89
N VAL A 69 -14.23 -21.55 -12.80
CA VAL A 69 -13.01 -22.37 -12.63
C VAL A 69 -11.98 -21.70 -11.72
N LYS A 70 -12.08 -20.37 -11.53
CA LYS A 70 -11.09 -19.62 -10.73
C LYS A 70 -11.34 -19.80 -9.23
N PRO A 71 -10.28 -20.00 -8.42
CA PRO A 71 -10.42 -20.03 -6.97
C PRO A 71 -10.87 -18.66 -6.46
N PHE A 72 -11.73 -18.66 -5.44
CA PHE A 72 -12.22 -17.42 -4.82
C PHE A 72 -11.53 -17.13 -3.49
N ALA A 73 -10.97 -18.14 -2.82
CA ALA A 73 -10.31 -17.93 -1.53
C ALA A 73 -9.22 -18.97 -1.23
N LEU A 74 -8.37 -18.63 -0.27
CA LEU A 74 -7.56 -19.60 0.47
C LEU A 74 -8.12 -19.72 1.89
N VAL A 75 -8.29 -20.94 2.37
CA VAL A 75 -8.61 -21.24 3.77
C VAL A 75 -7.34 -21.67 4.48
N PHE A 76 -6.88 -20.87 5.42
CA PHE A 76 -5.66 -21.09 6.18
C PHE A 76 -5.98 -21.44 7.64
N THR A 77 -5.62 -22.64 8.07
CA THR A 77 -5.80 -23.02 9.47
C THR A 77 -4.60 -22.54 10.30
N ALA A 78 -4.82 -21.55 11.15
CA ALA A 78 -3.76 -20.97 11.98
C ALA A 78 -3.47 -21.84 13.20
N ALA A 79 -2.19 -21.90 13.60
CA ALA A 79 -1.80 -22.55 14.85
C ALA A 79 -2.44 -21.86 16.07
N ALA A 80 -2.60 -22.60 17.18
CA ALA A 80 -3.20 -22.08 18.39
C ALA A 80 -2.47 -20.82 18.89
N GLY A 81 -3.23 -19.77 19.22
CA GLY A 81 -2.71 -18.47 19.67
C GLY A 81 -1.97 -17.65 18.61
N ALA A 82 -1.98 -18.05 17.34
CA ALA A 82 -1.32 -17.29 16.27
C ALA A 82 -2.15 -16.09 15.79
N LEU A 83 -3.48 -16.18 15.90
CA LEU A 83 -4.39 -15.11 15.53
C LEU A 83 -4.60 -14.16 16.74
N PRO A 84 -4.49 -12.83 16.53
CA PRO A 84 -4.58 -11.84 17.60
C PRO A 84 -6.02 -11.67 18.09
N ASP A 85 -6.24 -10.94 19.18
CA ASP A 85 -7.57 -10.43 19.54
C ASP A 85 -7.95 -9.19 18.75
N PHE A 86 -9.24 -9.04 18.45
CA PHE A 86 -9.75 -7.82 17.88
C PHE A 86 -9.41 -6.63 18.79
N LYS A 87 -9.44 -6.83 20.12
CA LYS A 87 -8.99 -5.82 21.07
C LYS A 87 -7.51 -5.45 20.88
N GLU A 88 -6.64 -6.44 20.69
CA GLU A 88 -5.19 -6.23 20.47
C GLU A 88 -4.93 -5.42 19.19
N LEU A 89 -5.64 -5.75 18.11
CA LEU A 89 -5.58 -5.02 16.84
C LEU A 89 -6.08 -3.58 16.99
N PHE A 90 -7.23 -3.40 17.65
CA PHE A 90 -7.87 -2.11 17.84
C PHE A 90 -7.04 -1.16 18.72
N GLU A 91 -6.51 -1.64 19.85
CA GLU A 91 -5.69 -0.82 20.76
C GLU A 91 -4.38 -0.36 20.10
N SER A 92 -3.84 -1.18 19.19
CA SER A 92 -2.60 -0.87 18.46
C SER A 92 -2.85 -0.16 17.13
N TYR A 93 -4.11 0.02 16.72
CA TYR A 93 -4.53 0.57 15.42
C TYR A 93 -3.94 -0.15 14.19
N VAL A 94 -3.57 -1.42 14.34
CA VAL A 94 -3.04 -2.28 13.27
C VAL A 94 -4.14 -3.18 12.71
N ASP A 95 -4.04 -3.56 11.45
CA ASP A 95 -5.06 -4.40 10.78
C ASP A 95 -4.77 -5.89 10.92
N LYS A 96 -3.52 -6.23 11.25
CA LYS A 96 -3.05 -7.61 11.38
C LYS A 96 -1.83 -7.69 12.28
N ASN A 97 -1.57 -8.86 12.88
CA ASN A 97 -0.34 -9.08 13.63
C ASN A 97 0.81 -9.56 12.72
N ALA A 98 2.00 -9.68 13.29
CA ALA A 98 3.20 -10.12 12.59
C ALA A 98 3.09 -11.54 11.97
N PHE A 99 2.24 -12.42 12.53
CA PHE A 99 2.00 -13.75 11.96
C PHE A 99 1.17 -13.66 10.67
N VAL A 100 0.06 -12.92 10.70
CA VAL A 100 -0.79 -12.73 9.52
C VAL A 100 -0.03 -11.99 8.42
N ALA A 101 0.74 -10.95 8.77
CA ALA A 101 1.60 -10.24 7.83
C ALA A 101 2.64 -11.16 7.17
N GLU A 102 3.28 -12.06 7.95
CA GLU A 102 4.21 -13.06 7.41
C GLU A 102 3.54 -13.99 6.39
N VAL A 103 2.34 -14.48 6.70
CA VAL A 103 1.59 -15.36 5.80
C VAL A 103 1.24 -14.61 4.50
N LEU A 104 0.74 -13.38 4.59
CA LEU A 104 0.40 -12.57 3.42
C LEU A 104 1.62 -12.29 2.53
N LEU A 105 2.75 -11.88 3.11
CA LEU A 105 3.99 -11.61 2.37
C LEU A 105 4.56 -12.84 1.66
N LEU A 106 4.39 -14.03 2.26
CA LEU A 106 4.79 -15.29 1.63
C LEU A 106 3.82 -15.73 0.53
N LEU A 107 2.56 -15.30 0.58
CA LEU A 107 1.51 -15.66 -0.39
C LEU A 107 1.42 -14.69 -1.58
N GLN A 108 1.75 -13.40 -1.39
CA GLN A 108 1.50 -12.32 -2.35
C GLN A 108 2.00 -12.59 -3.77
N ALA A 109 3.14 -13.29 -3.92
CA ALA A 109 3.71 -13.61 -5.23
C ALA A 109 3.09 -14.85 -5.92
N HIS A 110 2.26 -15.63 -5.21
CA HIS A 110 1.80 -16.96 -5.65
C HIS A 110 0.29 -17.12 -5.71
N CYS A 111 -0.48 -16.08 -5.36
CA CYS A 111 -1.92 -16.18 -5.14
C CYS A 111 -2.71 -15.34 -6.14
N ASP A 112 -3.58 -15.99 -6.92
CA ASP A 112 -4.57 -15.38 -7.82
C ASP A 112 -5.98 -15.64 -7.29
N PHE A 113 -6.22 -15.29 -6.02
CA PHE A 113 -7.55 -15.33 -5.40
C PHE A 113 -7.78 -14.05 -4.59
N PRO A 114 -9.04 -13.56 -4.52
CA PRO A 114 -9.36 -12.28 -3.89
C PRO A 114 -9.42 -12.31 -2.36
N TYR A 115 -9.62 -13.49 -1.73
CA TYR A 115 -9.86 -13.57 -0.29
C TYR A 115 -8.98 -14.59 0.45
N LEU A 116 -8.74 -14.32 1.73
CA LEU A 116 -8.05 -15.23 2.64
C LEU A 116 -8.85 -15.39 3.93
N LEU A 117 -9.27 -16.62 4.22
CA LEU A 117 -9.97 -16.99 5.44
C LEU A 117 -9.01 -17.68 6.41
N PHE A 118 -8.63 -17.00 7.48
CA PHE A 118 -7.93 -17.60 8.61
C PHE A 118 -8.91 -18.25 9.57
N VAL A 119 -8.69 -19.51 9.93
CA VAL A 119 -9.46 -20.20 10.96
C VAL A 119 -8.49 -20.64 12.07
N GLY A 120 -8.62 -20.02 13.24
CA GLY A 120 -7.78 -20.29 14.41
C GLY A 120 -8.46 -21.20 15.43
N SER A 121 -7.88 -21.27 16.64
CA SER A 121 -8.37 -22.09 17.74
C SER A 121 -9.72 -21.64 18.30
N ASP A 122 -9.98 -20.34 18.27
CA ASP A 122 -11.08 -19.68 18.98
C ASP A 122 -11.69 -18.51 18.19
N ARG A 123 -11.14 -18.20 17.01
CA ARG A 123 -11.58 -17.08 16.16
C ARG A 123 -11.25 -17.32 14.69
N PHE A 124 -11.89 -16.58 13.81
CA PHE A 124 -11.59 -16.55 12.39
C PHE A 124 -11.51 -15.11 11.86
N TYR A 125 -10.82 -14.92 10.74
CA TYR A 125 -10.72 -13.66 10.01
C TYR A 125 -10.86 -13.89 8.51
N LEU A 126 -11.79 -13.19 7.87
CA LEU A 126 -11.90 -13.10 6.42
C LEU A 126 -11.27 -11.80 5.94
N PHE A 127 -10.22 -11.90 5.14
CA PHE A 127 -9.50 -10.77 4.55
C PHE A 127 -9.85 -10.57 3.08
N ASP A 128 -9.98 -9.30 2.69
CA ASP A 128 -9.87 -8.84 1.31
C ASP A 128 -8.39 -8.67 0.96
N LEU A 129 -7.87 -9.46 0.03
CA LEU A 129 -6.44 -9.39 -0.33
C LEU A 129 -6.09 -8.18 -1.19
N ALA A 130 -7.07 -7.53 -1.82
CA ALA A 130 -6.80 -6.33 -2.61
C ALA A 130 -6.51 -5.11 -1.71
N THR A 131 -7.19 -5.01 -0.57
CA THR A 131 -7.00 -3.91 0.39
C THR A 131 -6.20 -4.32 1.63
N GLU A 132 -6.06 -5.63 1.87
CA GLU A 132 -5.59 -6.25 3.11
C GLU A 132 -6.45 -5.93 4.34
N ASP A 133 -7.73 -5.60 4.15
CA ASP A 133 -8.67 -5.32 5.23
C ASP A 133 -9.39 -6.58 5.72
N ILE A 134 -9.69 -6.63 7.01
CA ILE A 134 -10.62 -7.62 7.59
C ILE A 134 -12.05 -7.25 7.18
N LEU A 135 -12.71 -8.12 6.42
CA LEU A 135 -14.12 -8.00 6.03
C LEU A 135 -15.06 -8.57 7.10
N ARG A 136 -14.65 -9.68 7.72
CA ARG A 136 -15.42 -10.35 8.77
C ARG A 136 -14.50 -11.01 9.77
N TRP A 137 -14.91 -11.00 11.03
CA TRP A 137 -14.27 -11.72 12.11
C TRP A 137 -15.34 -12.25 13.05
N GLY A 138 -15.01 -13.29 13.80
CA GLY A 138 -15.93 -13.90 14.75
C GLY A 138 -15.27 -15.01 15.56
N THR A 139 -15.96 -15.47 16.60
CA THR A 139 -15.52 -16.54 17.51
C THR A 139 -16.38 -17.80 17.40
N GLU A 140 -17.57 -17.67 16.81
CA GLU A 140 -18.57 -18.71 16.76
C GLU A 140 -18.51 -19.51 15.46
N LEU A 141 -18.84 -20.81 15.55
CA LEU A 141 -18.87 -21.68 14.38
C LEU A 141 -20.02 -21.28 13.45
N GLU A 142 -21.15 -20.89 14.01
CA GLU A 142 -22.37 -20.51 13.34
C GLU A 142 -22.14 -19.33 12.38
N GLU A 143 -21.30 -18.36 12.76
CA GLU A 143 -20.92 -17.26 11.87
C GLU A 143 -20.04 -17.73 10.71
N LEU A 144 -19.13 -18.67 10.97
CA LEU A 144 -18.27 -19.27 9.94
C LEU A 144 -19.09 -20.15 8.97
N GLU A 145 -20.11 -20.83 9.47
CA GLU A 145 -21.11 -21.53 8.67
C GLU A 145 -21.88 -20.58 7.76
N GLY A 146 -22.36 -19.45 8.31
CA GLY A 146 -23.07 -18.41 7.55
C GLY A 146 -22.22 -17.78 6.45
N LEU A 147 -20.90 -17.71 6.62
CA LEU A 147 -20.01 -17.16 5.59
C LEU A 147 -19.74 -18.10 4.42
N LEU A 148 -19.64 -19.40 4.67
CA LEU A 148 -19.18 -20.36 3.66
C LEU A 148 -20.22 -21.43 3.34
N LEU A 149 -20.82 -22.07 4.34
CA LEU A 149 -21.64 -23.27 4.16
C LEU A 149 -23.11 -22.95 3.87
N GLU A 150 -23.68 -21.92 4.49
CA GLU A 150 -25.06 -21.50 4.19
C GLU A 150 -25.23 -21.01 2.74
N PRO A 151 -24.34 -20.15 2.18
CA PRO A 151 -24.44 -19.75 0.78
C PRO A 151 -24.37 -20.94 -0.18
N LEU A 152 -23.51 -21.93 0.10
CA LEU A 152 -23.41 -23.15 -0.69
C LEU A 152 -24.70 -23.98 -0.65
N ALA A 153 -25.30 -24.13 0.53
CA ALA A 153 -26.57 -24.83 0.67
C ALA A 153 -27.71 -24.13 -0.09
N GLN A 154 -27.64 -22.80 -0.19
CA GLN A 154 -28.56 -21.96 -0.96
C GLN A 154 -28.19 -21.82 -2.44
N ARG A 155 -27.12 -22.49 -2.90
CA ARG A 155 -26.58 -22.42 -4.27
C ARG A 155 -26.25 -20.98 -4.72
N GLN A 156 -25.79 -20.16 -3.78
CA GLN A 156 -25.34 -18.80 -4.03
C GLN A 156 -23.86 -18.77 -4.42
N ASP A 157 -23.47 -17.74 -5.16
CA ASP A 157 -22.08 -17.43 -5.47
C ASP A 157 -21.42 -16.80 -4.23
N ILE A 158 -20.57 -17.57 -3.53
CA ILE A 158 -19.92 -17.10 -2.29
C ILE A 158 -19.14 -15.81 -2.53
N ARG A 159 -18.47 -15.71 -3.69
CA ARG A 159 -17.66 -14.53 -4.01
C ARG A 159 -18.55 -13.28 -4.05
N ARG A 160 -19.73 -13.36 -4.67
CA ARG A 160 -20.69 -12.24 -4.67
C ARG A 160 -21.18 -11.89 -3.27
N CYS A 161 -21.49 -12.90 -2.46
CA CYS A 161 -21.88 -12.67 -1.06
C CYS A 161 -20.78 -11.93 -0.28
N TRP A 162 -19.51 -12.28 -0.50
CA TRP A 162 -18.38 -11.62 0.15
C TRP A 162 -18.05 -10.26 -0.46
N ASP A 163 -18.32 -10.06 -1.75
CA ASP A 163 -18.20 -8.77 -2.42
C ASP A 163 -19.19 -7.73 -1.85
N GLU A 164 -20.34 -8.17 -1.33
CA GLU A 164 -21.34 -7.32 -0.68
C GLU A 164 -21.02 -6.98 0.79
N LEU A 165 -19.99 -7.59 1.39
CA LEU A 165 -19.60 -7.29 2.76
C LEU A 165 -19.11 -5.83 2.89
N PRO A 166 -19.48 -5.14 3.98
CA PRO A 166 -19.08 -3.75 4.19
C PRO A 166 -17.57 -3.64 4.35
N ARG A 167 -16.97 -2.75 3.58
CA ARG A 167 -15.53 -2.42 3.67
C ARG A 167 -15.34 -1.13 4.47
N LYS A 168 -14.18 -0.99 5.12
CA LYS A 168 -13.80 0.26 5.79
C LYS A 168 -13.88 1.43 4.81
N SER A 169 -14.44 2.55 5.26
CA SER A 169 -14.45 3.78 4.46
C SER A 169 -13.06 4.41 4.39
N GLN A 170 -12.83 5.30 3.42
CA GLN A 170 -11.59 6.07 3.32
C GLN A 170 -11.29 6.84 4.61
N ILE A 171 -12.33 7.47 5.19
CA ILE A 171 -12.23 8.26 6.42
C ILE A 171 -11.84 7.36 7.61
N GLN A 172 -12.45 6.18 7.74
CA GLN A 172 -12.10 5.23 8.81
C GLN A 172 -10.63 4.81 8.71
N ARG A 173 -10.16 4.46 7.50
CA ARG A 173 -8.76 4.11 7.28
C ARG A 173 -7.81 5.26 7.63
N ALA A 174 -8.18 6.49 7.28
CA ALA A 174 -7.40 7.70 7.55
C ALA A 174 -7.28 7.98 9.05
N GLU A 175 -8.39 7.89 9.79
CA GLU A 175 -8.40 8.07 11.24
C GLU A 175 -7.58 7.01 11.98
N GLU A 176 -7.71 5.74 11.59
CA GLU A 176 -6.89 4.66 12.16
C GLU A 176 -5.40 4.85 11.86
N PHE A 177 -5.06 5.22 10.61
CA PHE A 177 -3.67 5.48 10.23
C PHE A 177 -3.08 6.65 11.00
N LEU A 178 -3.81 7.76 11.13
CA LEU A 178 -3.35 8.93 11.87
C LEU A 178 -3.09 8.58 13.34
N ARG A 179 -4.01 7.86 14.00
CA ARG A 179 -3.83 7.44 15.39
C ARG A 179 -2.65 6.51 15.57
N TRP A 180 -2.46 5.54 14.66
CA TRP A 180 -1.27 4.69 14.66
C TRP A 180 0.02 5.52 14.53
N LEU A 181 0.05 6.47 13.59
CA LEU A 181 1.21 7.33 13.37
C LEU A 181 1.48 8.23 14.58
N GLU A 182 0.44 8.75 15.24
CA GLU A 182 0.55 9.56 16.45
C GLU A 182 1.15 8.78 17.62
N LEU A 183 0.73 7.52 17.83
CA LEU A 183 1.33 6.64 18.84
C LEU A 183 2.84 6.51 18.62
N TRP A 184 3.26 6.29 17.37
CA TRP A 184 4.67 6.16 17.02
C TRP A 184 5.42 7.49 17.09
N ARG A 185 4.81 8.60 16.68
CA ARG A 185 5.39 9.95 16.82
C ARG A 185 5.69 10.27 18.28
N VAL A 186 4.77 9.94 19.20
CA VAL A 186 4.98 10.12 20.64
C VAL A 186 6.05 9.14 21.15
N ALA A 187 5.98 7.86 20.79
CA ALA A 187 6.95 6.86 21.25
C ALA A 187 8.40 7.18 20.83
N VAL A 188 8.58 7.60 19.58
CA VAL A 188 9.88 7.97 19.00
C VAL A 188 10.34 9.35 19.48
N GLY A 189 9.43 10.33 19.54
CA GLY A 189 9.75 11.73 19.84
C GLY A 189 9.90 12.07 21.33
N ALA A 190 9.07 11.50 22.21
CA ALA A 190 9.04 11.85 23.64
C ALA A 190 10.34 11.51 24.39
N ARG A 191 11.14 10.59 23.85
CA ARG A 191 12.42 10.18 24.44
C ARG A 191 13.57 11.15 24.19
N LEU A 192 13.39 12.08 23.24
CA LEU A 192 14.43 12.98 22.74
C LEU A 192 14.03 14.46 22.77
N ASP A 193 12.92 14.81 23.44
CA ASP A 193 12.36 16.18 23.51
C ASP A 193 12.33 16.88 22.14
N SER A 194 12.02 16.12 21.10
CA SER A 194 12.11 16.56 19.72
C SER A 194 10.81 17.20 19.24
N GLU A 195 10.94 18.17 18.34
CA GLU A 195 9.78 18.83 17.74
C GLU A 195 8.88 17.80 17.02
N PRO A 196 7.57 17.72 17.35
CA PRO A 196 6.68 16.70 16.77
C PRO A 196 6.66 16.68 15.24
N ARG A 197 6.80 17.85 14.62
CA ARG A 197 6.83 18.01 13.15
C ARG A 197 8.06 17.34 12.53
N PHE A 198 9.22 17.51 13.16
CA PHE A 198 10.45 16.87 12.69
C PHE A 198 10.36 15.34 12.76
N VAL A 199 9.81 14.80 13.85
CA VAL A 199 9.57 13.36 13.99
C VAL A 199 8.58 12.87 12.92
N GLN A 200 7.50 13.63 12.66
CA GLN A 200 6.55 13.30 11.60
C GLN A 200 7.23 13.21 10.22
N THR A 201 8.13 14.12 9.88
CA THR A 201 8.91 14.04 8.62
C THR A 201 9.73 12.76 8.56
N ILE A 202 10.41 12.36 9.65
CA ILE A 202 11.16 11.09 9.71
C ILE A 202 10.23 9.88 9.46
N LEU A 203 9.06 9.85 10.12
CA LEU A 203 8.10 8.76 9.93
C LEU A 203 7.56 8.75 8.48
N GLN A 204 7.29 9.90 7.89
CA GLN A 204 6.86 10.04 6.49
C GLN A 204 7.94 9.57 5.50
N LYS A 205 9.23 9.90 5.72
CA LYS A 205 10.34 9.35 4.92
C LYS A 205 10.39 7.83 5.00
N THR A 206 10.22 7.29 6.21
CA THR A 206 10.19 5.84 6.43
C THR A 206 9.05 5.18 5.67
N VAL A 207 7.84 5.76 5.72
CA VAL A 207 6.67 5.27 4.97
C VAL A 207 6.94 5.32 3.46
N LEU A 208 7.51 6.40 2.92
CA LEU A 208 7.86 6.49 1.50
C LEU A 208 8.87 5.42 1.10
N LEU A 209 9.93 5.21 1.87
CA LEU A 209 10.94 4.21 1.56
C LEU A 209 10.40 2.78 1.66
N PHE A 210 9.50 2.53 2.61
CA PHE A 210 8.75 1.27 2.67
C PHE A 210 7.94 1.04 1.41
N LEU A 211 7.14 2.04 0.97
CA LEU A 211 6.33 1.93 -0.24
C LEU A 211 7.19 1.84 -1.50
N PHE A 212 8.32 2.54 -1.53
CA PHE A 212 9.29 2.46 -2.61
C PHE A 212 9.82 1.02 -2.75
N ASP A 213 10.27 0.40 -1.66
CA ASP A 213 10.72 -0.99 -1.66
C ASP A 213 9.60 -1.96 -2.07
N GLN A 214 8.35 -1.73 -1.65
CA GLN A 214 7.22 -2.58 -2.05
C GLN A 214 6.85 -2.45 -3.54
N TYR A 215 6.95 -1.25 -4.13
CA TYR A 215 6.45 -0.99 -5.49
C TYR A 215 7.52 -1.09 -6.57
N PHE A 216 8.74 -0.63 -6.27
CA PHE A 216 9.84 -0.53 -7.23
C PHE A 216 11.02 -1.43 -6.83
N GLY A 217 11.17 -1.69 -5.53
CA GLY A 217 12.24 -2.49 -4.97
C GLY A 217 13.55 -1.71 -4.83
N LEU A 218 14.29 -2.03 -3.78
CA LEU A 218 15.68 -1.57 -3.62
C LEU A 218 16.64 -2.48 -4.40
N SER A 219 17.70 -1.86 -4.89
CA SER A 219 18.79 -2.46 -5.65
C SER A 219 19.65 -3.32 -4.74
N ASP A 220 19.97 -2.82 -3.54
CA ASP A 220 20.62 -3.62 -2.51
C ASP A 220 19.61 -4.60 -1.88
N GLU A 221 19.91 -5.90 -2.00
CA GLU A 221 19.06 -6.96 -1.46
C GLU A 221 19.02 -6.95 0.07
N ASP A 222 20.07 -6.46 0.73
CA ASP A 222 20.15 -6.37 2.19
C ASP A 222 19.25 -5.26 2.74
N LEU A 223 18.86 -4.28 1.92
CA LEU A 223 17.92 -3.22 2.29
C LEU A 223 16.45 -3.62 2.10
N ARG A 224 16.17 -4.72 1.40
CA ARG A 224 14.79 -5.15 1.12
C ARG A 224 14.06 -5.54 2.40
N LEU A 225 13.03 -4.76 2.76
CA LEU A 225 12.31 -4.91 4.02
C LEU A 225 11.56 -6.23 4.11
N ARG A 226 11.05 -6.76 2.98
CA ARG A 226 10.40 -8.08 2.95
C ARG A 226 11.34 -9.17 3.47
N SER A 227 12.58 -9.20 2.98
CA SER A 227 13.58 -10.19 3.37
C SER A 227 13.96 -10.03 4.86
N ASN A 228 14.20 -8.79 5.29
CA ASN A 228 14.53 -8.45 6.67
C ASN A 228 13.41 -8.85 7.65
N PHE A 229 12.16 -8.55 7.30
CA PHE A 229 10.98 -8.92 8.09
C PHE A 229 10.86 -10.45 8.22
N LEU A 230 10.95 -11.20 7.11
CA LEU A 230 10.85 -12.66 7.14
C LEU A 230 12.01 -13.31 7.92
N ALA A 231 13.23 -12.76 7.83
CA ALA A 231 14.37 -13.20 8.61
C ALA A 231 14.16 -12.95 10.11
N TRP A 232 13.67 -11.77 10.49
CA TRP A 232 13.30 -11.42 11.86
C TRP A 232 12.21 -12.34 12.43
N ARG A 233 11.17 -12.64 11.64
CA ARG A 233 10.13 -13.61 12.03
C ARG A 233 10.70 -15.00 12.29
N LYS A 234 11.68 -15.42 11.49
CA LYS A 234 12.33 -16.73 11.63
C LYS A 234 13.23 -16.79 12.85
N SER A 235 13.95 -15.71 13.19
CA SER A 235 14.79 -15.65 14.38
C SER A 235 13.96 -15.68 15.66
N MET A 236 12.85 -14.93 15.73
CA MET A 236 11.91 -14.91 16.85
C MET A 236 11.35 -16.31 17.20
N ARG A 237 11.11 -17.16 16.20
CA ARG A 237 10.63 -18.54 16.40
C ARG A 237 11.72 -19.52 16.85
N ARG A 238 12.99 -19.28 16.50
CA ARG A 238 14.07 -20.27 16.68
C ARG A 238 14.70 -20.30 18.07
N LYS A 239 14.46 -19.31 18.95
CA LYS A 239 14.87 -19.26 20.39
C LYS A 239 16.19 -20.00 20.75
N LYS A 240 17.26 -19.90 19.94
CA LYS A 240 18.56 -20.56 20.20
C LYS A 240 19.75 -19.61 19.97
N THR A 241 20.30 -19.15 21.11
CA THR A 241 21.72 -18.92 21.50
C THR A 241 22.74 -18.18 20.62
N LYS A 242 22.42 -17.75 19.40
CA LYS A 242 23.13 -16.60 18.80
C LYS A 242 22.05 -15.59 18.46
N ALA A 243 22.02 -14.50 19.22
CA ALA A 243 21.24 -13.34 18.84
C ALA A 243 21.68 -12.97 17.42
N SER A 244 20.83 -13.23 16.42
CA SER A 244 20.94 -12.48 15.18
C SER A 244 20.87 -11.03 15.59
N GLU A 245 21.80 -10.20 15.14
CA GLU A 245 21.75 -8.77 15.43
C GLU A 245 20.34 -8.26 15.11
N PRO A 246 19.72 -7.50 16.03
CA PRO A 246 18.40 -6.96 15.79
C PRO A 246 18.43 -6.09 14.54
N PHE A 247 17.33 -6.08 13.78
CA PHE A 247 17.19 -5.20 12.63
C PHE A 247 17.39 -3.74 13.07
N ASP A 248 18.41 -3.09 12.50
CA ASP A 248 18.69 -1.68 12.75
C ASP A 248 17.91 -0.82 11.75
N GLY A 249 16.71 -0.40 12.17
CA GLY A 249 15.85 0.45 11.35
C GLY A 249 16.44 1.82 11.02
N VAL A 250 17.36 2.33 11.84
CA VAL A 250 18.02 3.62 11.61
C VAL A 250 19.07 3.48 10.51
N ALA A 251 19.90 2.44 10.58
CA ALA A 251 20.86 2.13 9.54
C ALA A 251 20.16 1.86 8.19
N TRP A 252 19.06 1.11 8.23
CA TRP A 252 18.21 0.89 7.06
C TRP A 252 17.69 2.20 6.47
N LEU A 253 17.10 3.08 7.30
CA LEU A 253 16.56 4.36 6.83
C LEU A 253 17.63 5.20 6.13
N HIS A 254 18.82 5.32 6.74
CA HIS A 254 19.94 6.08 6.17
C HIS A 254 20.41 5.50 4.83
N GLN A 255 20.61 4.18 4.76
CA GLN A 255 21.11 3.52 3.55
C GLN A 255 20.08 3.53 2.41
N ALA A 256 18.80 3.25 2.72
CA ALA A 256 17.71 3.28 1.75
C ALA A 256 17.47 4.71 1.23
N SER A 257 17.52 5.73 2.10
CA SER A 257 17.50 7.13 1.68
C SER A 257 18.60 7.46 0.68
N ALA A 258 19.84 7.04 0.95
CA ALA A 258 20.98 7.30 0.09
C ALA A 258 20.83 6.62 -1.28
N GLU A 259 20.45 5.35 -1.31
CA GLU A 259 20.26 4.59 -2.55
C GLU A 259 19.18 5.23 -3.44
N VAL A 260 18.02 5.56 -2.86
CA VAL A 260 16.90 6.15 -3.60
C VAL A 260 17.26 7.56 -4.08
N TYR A 261 17.97 8.35 -3.27
CA TYR A 261 18.40 9.67 -3.67
C TYR A 261 19.40 9.63 -4.84
N GLU A 262 20.38 8.72 -4.81
CA GLU A 262 21.37 8.59 -5.89
C GLU A 262 20.74 8.29 -7.25
N SER A 263 19.67 7.48 -7.26
CA SER A 263 19.01 7.06 -8.51
C SER A 263 17.86 7.98 -8.94
N TYR A 264 17.15 8.61 -7.99
CA TYR A 264 15.89 9.31 -8.27
C TYR A 264 15.85 10.76 -7.78
N GLN A 265 16.92 11.26 -7.14
CA GLN A 265 17.04 12.67 -6.73
C GLN A 265 15.81 13.21 -5.99
N ILE A 266 15.28 12.41 -5.06
CA ILE A 266 14.12 12.79 -4.24
C ILE A 266 14.63 13.58 -3.03
N ASP A 267 14.63 14.90 -3.14
CA ASP A 267 15.17 15.82 -2.11
C ASP A 267 14.56 15.59 -0.72
N PHE A 268 13.27 15.28 -0.64
CA PHE A 268 12.61 14.92 0.61
C PHE A 268 13.31 13.78 1.38
N LEU A 269 13.98 12.85 0.68
CA LEU A 269 14.65 11.70 1.31
C LEU A 269 16.09 11.98 1.75
N VAL A 270 16.65 13.14 1.40
CA VAL A 270 18.02 13.53 1.75
C VAL A 270 18.22 13.47 3.26
N TRP A 271 19.29 12.82 3.68
CA TRP A 271 19.67 12.70 5.08
C TRP A 271 20.34 13.99 5.58
N SER A 272 19.72 14.64 6.56
CA SER A 272 20.15 15.92 7.10
C SER A 272 21.07 15.80 8.32
N GLU A 273 21.79 16.88 8.63
CA GLU A 273 22.56 16.99 9.89
C GLU A 273 21.65 16.89 11.13
N ARG A 274 20.42 17.42 11.04
CA ARG A 274 19.43 17.34 12.12
C ARG A 274 19.01 15.89 12.38
N GLU A 275 18.83 15.09 11.33
CA GLU A 275 18.58 13.64 11.44
C GLU A 275 19.78 12.91 12.04
N SER A 276 20.99 13.23 11.60
CA SER A 276 22.22 12.68 12.19
C SER A 276 22.29 12.93 13.70
N ALA A 277 22.04 14.17 14.14
CA ALA A 277 22.05 14.53 15.55
C ALA A 277 20.95 13.79 16.34
N PHE A 278 19.74 13.73 15.79
CA PHE A 278 18.60 13.05 16.41
C PHE A 278 18.88 11.55 16.64
N PHE A 279 19.37 10.84 15.62
CA PHE A 279 19.63 9.40 15.71
C PHE A 279 20.93 9.06 16.47
N ALA A 280 21.89 9.98 16.54
CA ALA A 280 23.07 9.84 17.38
C ALA A 280 22.74 9.86 18.88
N LEU A 281 21.68 10.60 19.26
CA LEU A 281 21.22 10.71 20.65
C LEU A 281 20.27 9.57 21.07
N MET A 282 19.83 8.73 20.14
CA MET A 282 18.96 7.58 20.46
C MET A 282 19.70 6.51 21.28
N THR A 283 19.07 6.09 22.37
CA THR A 283 19.47 4.88 23.12
C THR A 283 19.22 3.61 22.29
N ALA A 284 19.86 2.50 22.67
CA ALA A 284 19.65 1.20 22.02
C ALA A 284 18.16 0.80 22.02
N ASP A 285 17.45 1.04 23.13
CA ASP A 285 16.01 0.76 23.22
C ASP A 285 15.18 1.63 22.27
N ALA A 286 15.54 2.90 22.10
CA ALA A 286 14.86 3.80 21.16
C ALA A 286 15.11 3.38 19.69
N ARG A 287 16.34 2.95 19.36
CA ARG A 287 16.64 2.39 18.04
C ARG A 287 15.88 1.09 17.77
N GLN A 288 15.76 0.21 18.76
CA GLN A 288 14.97 -1.00 18.65
C GLN A 288 13.48 -0.68 18.43
N GLN A 289 12.94 0.32 19.13
CA GLN A 289 11.57 0.79 18.91
C GLN A 289 11.38 1.35 17.50
N PHE A 290 12.35 2.12 16.99
CA PHE A 290 12.30 2.58 15.61
C PHE A 290 12.31 1.40 14.61
N GLY A 291 13.13 0.37 14.84
CA GLY A 291 13.08 -0.86 14.05
C GLY A 291 11.71 -1.57 14.10
N ASN A 292 11.05 -1.57 15.27
CA ASN A 292 9.69 -2.12 15.39
C ASN A 292 8.67 -1.29 14.59
N PHE A 293 8.78 0.05 14.61
CA PHE A 293 7.94 0.93 13.77
C PHE A 293 8.08 0.57 12.28
N VAL A 294 9.30 0.40 11.78
CA VAL A 294 9.54 0.01 10.38
C VAL A 294 8.84 -1.32 10.04
N PHE A 295 8.93 -2.32 10.92
CA PHE A 295 8.27 -3.60 10.68
C PHE A 295 6.74 -3.59 10.89
N GLU A 296 6.22 -2.69 11.73
CA GLU A 296 4.78 -2.49 11.88
C GLU A 296 4.11 -1.91 10.64
N LEU A 297 4.86 -1.31 9.70
CA LEU A 297 4.30 -0.92 8.40
C LEU A 297 3.68 -2.12 7.65
N PHE A 298 4.26 -3.32 7.78
CA PHE A 298 3.67 -4.55 7.24
C PHE A 298 2.38 -4.96 7.95
N MET A 299 2.10 -4.45 9.14
CA MET A 299 0.92 -4.77 9.95
C MET A 299 -0.29 -3.88 9.62
N LEU A 300 -0.09 -2.83 8.83
CA LEU A 300 -1.17 -1.99 8.29
C LEU A 300 -1.71 -2.54 6.97
N SER A 301 -2.99 -2.35 6.72
CA SER A 301 -3.61 -2.64 5.42
C SER A 301 -2.96 -1.81 4.30
N GLN A 302 -2.72 -2.42 3.14
CA GLN A 302 -2.21 -1.71 1.96
C GLN A 302 -3.09 -0.50 1.59
N ALA A 303 -4.41 -0.61 1.76
CA ALA A 303 -5.32 0.49 1.48
C ALA A 303 -5.09 1.75 2.33
N LYS A 304 -4.48 1.63 3.52
CA LYS A 304 -4.11 2.79 4.36
C LYS A 304 -3.05 3.68 3.74
N PHE A 305 -2.21 3.12 2.86
CA PHE A 305 -1.13 3.84 2.19
C PHE A 305 -1.53 4.50 0.88
N SER A 306 -2.80 4.39 0.46
CA SER A 306 -3.28 5.13 -0.72
C SER A 306 -3.18 6.64 -0.49
N VAL A 307 -2.84 7.38 -1.54
CA VAL A 307 -2.63 8.84 -1.47
C VAL A 307 -3.85 9.56 -0.90
N ARG A 308 -5.05 9.09 -1.22
CA ARG A 308 -6.32 9.66 -0.75
C ARG A 308 -6.52 9.46 0.75
N VAL A 309 -6.22 8.27 1.27
CA VAL A 309 -6.30 8.01 2.71
C VAL A 309 -5.27 8.84 3.47
N GLN A 310 -4.05 8.93 2.94
CA GLN A 310 -2.98 9.74 3.53
C GLN A 310 -3.33 11.23 3.52
N ALA A 311 -3.88 11.75 2.41
CA ALA A 311 -4.33 13.13 2.33
C ALA A 311 -5.43 13.45 3.35
N ASP A 312 -6.40 12.55 3.55
CA ASP A 312 -7.43 12.69 4.58
C ASP A 312 -6.85 12.64 6.00
N ALA A 313 -5.86 11.77 6.23
CA ALA A 313 -5.22 11.62 7.54
C ALA A 313 -4.47 12.89 7.97
N PHE A 314 -3.84 13.58 7.02
CA PHE A 314 -3.10 14.82 7.30
C PHE A 314 -3.94 16.10 7.09
N SER A 315 -5.22 15.98 6.70
CA SER A 315 -6.11 17.13 6.53
C SER A 315 -6.90 17.43 7.79
N SER A 316 -6.92 18.71 8.20
CA SER A 316 -7.84 19.16 9.25
C SER A 316 -9.31 18.99 8.81
N PRO A 317 -10.28 18.84 9.73
CA PRO A 317 -11.70 18.83 9.39
C PRO A 317 -12.13 20.05 8.54
N GLU A 318 -11.58 21.23 8.86
CA GLU A 318 -11.85 22.47 8.12
C GLU A 318 -11.24 22.44 6.71
N ALA A 319 -10.04 21.86 6.55
CA ALA A 319 -9.43 21.64 5.23
C ALA A 319 -10.24 20.65 4.39
N ARG A 320 -10.77 19.58 4.99
CA ARG A 320 -11.68 18.63 4.31
C ARG A 320 -12.98 19.29 3.87
N LEU A 321 -13.56 20.16 4.69
CA LEU A 321 -14.75 20.93 4.32
C LEU A 321 -14.46 21.92 3.18
N ARG A 322 -13.30 22.59 3.20
CA ARG A 322 -12.84 23.47 2.11
C ARG A 322 -12.71 22.70 0.80
N MET A 323 -12.03 21.55 0.81
CA MET A 323 -11.93 20.66 -0.35
C MET A 323 -13.31 20.25 -0.88
N TRP A 324 -14.23 19.83 0.00
CA TRP A 324 -15.59 19.47 -0.42
C TRP A 324 -16.30 20.64 -1.09
N LYS A 325 -16.27 21.84 -0.48
CA LYS A 325 -16.84 23.05 -1.09
C LYS A 325 -16.21 23.31 -2.45
N PHE A 326 -14.88 23.31 -2.52
CA PHE A 326 -14.13 23.61 -3.74
C PHE A 326 -14.44 22.61 -4.86
N SER A 327 -14.47 21.31 -4.57
CA SER A 327 -14.82 20.27 -5.57
C SER A 327 -16.28 20.35 -6.06
N VAL A 328 -17.20 20.88 -5.26
CA VAL A 328 -18.60 21.08 -5.66
C VAL A 328 -18.79 22.40 -6.42
N THR A 329 -18.02 23.44 -6.08
CA THR A 329 -18.14 24.77 -6.69
C THR A 329 -17.28 24.95 -7.94
N GLU A 330 -16.07 24.39 -7.95
CA GLU A 330 -15.23 24.29 -9.14
C GLU A 330 -15.61 23.03 -9.91
N ALA A 331 -16.72 23.08 -10.63
CA ALA A 331 -17.12 22.06 -11.60
C ALA A 331 -16.26 22.08 -12.89
N MET A 332 -15.04 22.64 -12.83
CA MET A 332 -14.21 22.88 -14.01
C MET A 332 -13.21 21.75 -14.24
N ASP A 333 -13.22 21.24 -15.46
CA ASP A 333 -12.30 20.23 -15.97
C ASP A 333 -10.85 20.74 -15.93
N VAL A 334 -10.03 20.17 -15.02
CA VAL A 334 -8.61 20.53 -14.85
C VAL A 334 -7.85 20.48 -16.17
N ARG A 335 -8.18 19.49 -17.03
CA ARG A 335 -7.52 19.32 -18.33
C ARG A 335 -7.80 20.50 -19.27
N LYS A 336 -8.95 21.17 -19.13
CA LYS A 336 -9.26 22.39 -19.91
C LYS A 336 -8.60 23.65 -19.36
N ARG A 337 -8.20 23.65 -18.09
CA ARG A 337 -7.45 24.75 -17.47
C ARG A 337 -5.97 24.70 -17.80
N LEU A 338 -5.45 23.52 -18.17
CA LEU A 338 -4.07 23.37 -18.57
C LEU A 338 -3.83 24.14 -19.87
N GLN A 339 -3.08 25.23 -19.77
CA GLN A 339 -2.68 26.04 -20.92
C GLN A 339 -1.44 25.43 -21.55
N ALA A 340 -1.64 24.34 -22.29
CA ALA A 340 -0.58 23.62 -22.98
C ALA A 340 -1.01 23.23 -24.40
N ASP A 341 -0.06 23.24 -25.32
CA ASP A 341 -0.21 22.66 -26.66
C ASP A 341 0.45 21.26 -26.72
N ASP A 342 0.80 20.79 -27.92
CA ASP A 342 1.44 19.48 -28.09
C ASP A 342 2.90 19.42 -27.58
N ALA A 343 3.55 20.54 -27.25
CA ALA A 343 4.97 20.59 -26.85
C ALA A 343 5.33 21.59 -25.74
N ASN A 344 4.46 22.56 -25.44
CA ASN A 344 4.73 23.65 -24.53
C ASN A 344 3.65 23.76 -23.46
N VAL A 345 4.08 24.09 -22.25
CA VAL A 345 3.20 24.66 -21.22
C VAL A 345 3.37 26.18 -21.27
N TYR A 346 2.29 26.89 -21.53
CA TYR A 346 2.30 28.36 -21.59
C TYR A 346 2.16 29.00 -20.21
N ALA A 347 1.36 28.41 -19.34
CA ALA A 347 1.18 28.84 -17.97
C ALA A 347 0.85 27.65 -17.06
N PRO A 348 1.48 27.55 -15.88
CA PRO A 348 1.13 26.52 -14.92
C PRO A 348 -0.28 26.76 -14.35
N ILE A 349 -0.95 25.67 -13.97
CA ILE A 349 -2.11 25.74 -13.10
C ILE A 349 -1.63 26.13 -11.70
N GLU A 350 -2.09 27.28 -11.24
CA GLU A 350 -1.83 27.76 -9.89
C GLU A 350 -2.87 27.18 -8.91
N VAL A 351 -2.39 26.50 -7.88
CA VAL A 351 -3.22 25.93 -6.82
C VAL A 351 -2.79 26.53 -5.50
N ASP A 352 -3.70 27.23 -4.82
CA ASP A 352 -3.51 27.60 -3.42
C ASP A 352 -3.97 26.44 -2.53
N TYR A 353 -3.02 25.75 -1.91
CA TYR A 353 -3.33 24.63 -1.00
C TYR A 353 -4.11 25.12 0.23
N ASP A 354 -3.82 26.30 0.75
CA ASP A 354 -4.51 26.82 1.93
C ASP A 354 -5.99 27.12 1.64
N GLU A 355 -6.34 27.46 0.40
CA GLU A 355 -7.73 27.71 0.01
C GLU A 355 -8.46 26.43 -0.42
N SER A 356 -7.79 25.59 -1.20
CA SER A 356 -8.41 24.42 -1.87
C SER A 356 -8.27 23.10 -1.10
N GLY A 357 -7.28 22.97 -0.21
CA GLY A 357 -6.98 21.77 0.56
C GLY A 357 -6.14 20.72 -0.18
N LEU A 358 -5.60 19.75 0.58
CA LEU A 358 -4.71 18.69 0.05
C LEU A 358 -5.37 17.85 -1.03
N GLY A 359 -6.59 17.38 -0.82
CA GLY A 359 -7.22 16.45 -1.77
C GLY A 359 -7.52 17.08 -3.13
N TRP A 360 -7.86 18.38 -3.20
CA TRP A 360 -7.99 19.09 -4.48
C TRP A 360 -6.63 19.26 -5.16
N THR A 361 -5.62 19.66 -4.40
CA THR A 361 -4.24 19.81 -4.91
C THR A 361 -3.74 18.52 -5.57
N LEU A 362 -3.92 17.38 -4.88
CA LEU A 362 -3.52 16.07 -5.39
C LEU A 362 -4.38 15.62 -6.57
N HIS A 363 -5.66 15.99 -6.59
CA HIS A 363 -6.53 15.77 -7.76
C HIS A 363 -6.02 16.50 -9.00
N VAL A 364 -5.66 17.79 -8.89
CA VAL A 364 -5.10 18.58 -10.01
C VAL A 364 -3.82 17.93 -10.53
N VAL A 365 -2.90 17.57 -9.63
CA VAL A 365 -1.63 16.90 -9.99
C VAL A 365 -1.89 15.59 -10.73
N ARG A 366 -2.83 14.77 -10.25
CA ARG A 366 -3.21 13.52 -10.91
C ARG A 366 -3.78 13.76 -12.31
N GLU A 367 -4.69 14.72 -12.49
CA GLU A 367 -5.29 15.01 -13.80
C GLU A 367 -4.24 15.52 -14.80
N VAL A 368 -3.27 16.32 -14.35
CA VAL A 368 -2.15 16.79 -15.17
C VAL A 368 -1.24 15.63 -15.58
N LEU A 369 -0.93 14.71 -14.65
CA LEU A 369 -0.17 13.50 -14.95
C LEU A 369 -0.89 12.61 -15.98
N GLU A 370 -2.21 12.43 -15.82
CA GLU A 370 -3.01 11.65 -16.77
C GLU A 370 -3.06 12.30 -18.15
N PHE A 371 -3.28 13.61 -18.22
CA PHE A 371 -3.25 14.36 -19.47
C PHE A 371 -1.93 14.15 -20.22
N TRP A 372 -0.80 14.37 -19.56
CA TRP A 372 0.51 14.25 -20.20
C TRP A 372 0.84 12.81 -20.57
N HIS A 373 0.45 11.83 -19.75
CA HIS A 373 0.66 10.43 -20.07
C HIS A 373 -0.13 10.01 -21.31
N GLU A 374 -1.41 10.37 -21.40
CA GLU A 374 -2.26 10.11 -22.56
C GLU A 374 -1.71 10.80 -23.82
N LYS A 375 -1.30 12.06 -23.71
CA LYS A 375 -0.68 12.82 -24.79
C LYS A 375 0.63 12.18 -25.26
N CYS A 376 1.55 11.84 -24.37
CA CYS A 376 2.81 11.20 -24.73
C CYS A 376 2.57 9.85 -25.44
N LEU A 377 1.60 9.05 -24.96
CA LEU A 377 1.24 7.79 -25.63
C LEU A 377 0.67 8.01 -27.04
N GLN A 378 -0.13 9.05 -27.23
CA GLN A 378 -0.65 9.40 -28.55
C GLN A 378 0.48 9.84 -29.49
N LEU A 379 1.36 10.73 -29.01
CA LEU A 379 2.52 11.21 -29.78
C LEU A 379 3.47 10.07 -30.18
N GLU A 380 3.77 9.14 -29.26
CA GLU A 380 4.60 7.98 -29.55
C GLU A 380 3.99 7.07 -30.64
N ARG A 381 2.66 6.87 -30.63
CA ARG A 381 1.95 6.11 -31.67
C ARG A 381 1.94 6.83 -33.01
N ASP A 382 1.68 8.13 -33.01
CA ASP A 382 1.67 8.92 -34.25
C ASP A 382 3.08 8.99 -34.88
N LEU A 383 4.14 9.04 -34.06
CA LEU A 383 5.53 8.95 -34.50
C LEU A 383 5.88 7.57 -35.07
N SER A 384 5.33 6.48 -34.52
CA SER A 384 5.55 5.13 -35.09
C SER A 384 4.81 4.92 -36.40
N ASP A 385 3.62 5.49 -36.55
CA ASP A 385 2.72 5.23 -37.68
C ASP A 385 2.96 6.17 -38.87
N ARG A 386 3.49 7.38 -38.65
CA ARG A 386 3.64 8.41 -39.69
C ARG A 386 5.11 8.76 -39.94
N ARG A 387 5.54 8.72 -41.21
CA ARG A 387 6.87 9.19 -41.65
C ARG A 387 7.11 10.71 -41.47
N ARG A 388 6.06 11.49 -41.24
CA ARG A 388 6.11 12.93 -40.92
C ARG A 388 5.09 13.23 -39.84
N PHE A 389 5.57 13.76 -38.71
CA PHE A 389 4.76 14.20 -37.58
C PHE A 389 4.70 15.74 -37.56
N GLY A 390 3.50 16.30 -37.42
CA GLY A 390 3.31 17.75 -37.29
C GLY A 390 2.86 18.05 -35.87
N VAL A 391 3.68 18.81 -35.13
CA VAL A 391 3.32 19.34 -33.81
C VAL A 391 2.42 20.56 -34.03
N GLN A 392 1.27 20.62 -33.35
CA GLN A 392 0.41 21.81 -33.37
C GLN A 392 0.80 22.76 -32.24
N PHE A 393 1.11 24.00 -32.60
CA PHE A 393 1.32 25.10 -31.68
C PHE A 393 0.07 25.99 -31.64
N ASP A 394 -0.24 26.58 -30.50
CA ASP A 394 -1.26 27.63 -30.44
C ASP A 394 -0.79 28.83 -31.27
N MET A 395 -1.60 29.22 -32.25
CA MET A 395 -1.29 30.34 -33.14
C MET A 395 -1.32 31.71 -32.45
N PHE A 396 -1.97 31.81 -31.27
CA PHE A 396 -2.16 33.06 -30.54
C PHE A 396 -1.18 33.26 -29.39
N GLN A 397 -0.39 32.23 -29.08
CA GLN A 397 0.69 32.30 -28.09
C GLN A 397 2.03 32.20 -28.82
N GLN A 398 3.05 32.96 -28.40
CA GLN A 398 4.37 32.83 -29.02
C GLN A 398 4.99 31.51 -28.54
N PRO A 399 5.15 30.49 -29.41
CA PRO A 399 5.81 29.26 -28.98
C PRO A 399 7.27 29.60 -28.69
N ASP A 400 7.75 29.22 -27.50
CA ASP A 400 9.19 29.25 -27.22
C ASP A 400 9.83 28.08 -27.97
N LEU A 401 10.22 28.32 -29.22
CA LEU A 401 10.81 27.30 -30.10
C LEU A 401 12.15 26.75 -29.57
N GLU A 402 12.83 27.47 -28.67
CA GLU A 402 14.08 27.00 -28.05
C GLU A 402 13.81 26.01 -26.91
N GLN A 403 12.63 26.11 -26.27
CA GLN A 403 12.19 25.18 -25.21
C GLN A 403 11.22 24.11 -25.70
N ALA A 404 10.65 24.25 -26.90
CA ALA A 404 9.71 23.31 -27.50
C ALA A 404 10.37 21.94 -27.72
N ARG A 405 10.13 21.03 -26.79
CA ARG A 405 10.57 19.63 -26.86
C ARG A 405 9.36 18.73 -26.99
N ILE A 406 9.42 17.74 -27.89
CA ILE A 406 8.36 16.75 -28.01
C ILE A 406 8.22 16.04 -26.65
N PRO A 407 7.06 16.15 -25.98
CA PRO A 407 6.82 15.51 -24.70
C PRO A 407 7.04 14.01 -24.82
N SER A 408 7.80 13.47 -23.88
CA SER A 408 8.07 12.03 -23.82
C SER A 408 7.66 11.48 -22.48
N ARG A 409 7.33 10.18 -22.43
CA ARG A 409 7.03 9.52 -21.15
C ARG A 409 8.20 9.60 -20.17
N ALA A 410 9.44 9.76 -20.64
CA ALA A 410 10.64 9.86 -19.81
C ALA A 410 10.80 11.21 -19.11
N ASP A 411 10.06 12.24 -19.55
CA ASP A 411 10.14 13.60 -19.00
C ASP A 411 8.89 13.98 -18.18
N LEU A 412 7.98 13.02 -17.90
CA LEU A 412 6.70 13.24 -17.23
C LEU A 412 6.87 13.94 -15.88
N PHE A 413 7.77 13.42 -15.04
CA PHE A 413 7.95 13.93 -13.68
C PHE A 413 9.03 15.01 -13.58
N GLN A 414 10.05 14.97 -14.44
CA GLN A 414 11.17 15.90 -14.39
C GLN A 414 10.87 17.24 -15.05
N ALA A 415 10.06 17.27 -16.11
CA ALA A 415 9.81 18.48 -16.89
C ALA A 415 8.33 18.85 -16.96
N LEU A 416 7.49 17.92 -17.44
CA LEU A 416 6.10 18.23 -17.78
C LEU A 416 5.28 18.59 -16.53
N LEU A 417 5.35 17.76 -15.48
CA LEU A 417 4.63 18.04 -14.24
C LEU A 417 5.11 19.35 -13.56
N PRO A 418 6.42 19.58 -13.35
CA PRO A 418 6.90 20.83 -12.75
C PRO A 418 6.61 22.08 -13.56
N GLN A 419 6.50 22.00 -14.88
CA GLN A 419 6.11 23.15 -15.70
C GLN A 419 4.60 23.42 -15.66
N SER A 420 3.79 22.37 -15.45
CA SER A 420 2.34 22.43 -15.56
C SER A 420 1.61 22.88 -14.31
N VAL A 421 2.22 22.79 -13.13
CA VAL A 421 1.53 23.07 -11.86
C VAL A 421 2.44 23.82 -10.90
N ARG A 422 1.88 24.85 -10.25
CA ARG A 422 2.48 25.55 -9.12
C ARG A 422 1.55 25.44 -7.92
N VAL A 423 2.03 24.89 -6.83
CA VAL A 423 1.29 24.73 -5.57
C VAL A 423 1.84 25.74 -4.57
N TYR A 424 0.97 26.66 -4.17
CA TYR A 424 1.28 27.70 -3.21
C TYR A 424 0.93 27.27 -1.80
N TYR A 425 1.83 27.53 -0.85
CA TYR A 425 1.65 27.23 0.58
C TYR A 425 2.15 28.41 1.44
N ARG A 426 1.58 28.59 2.64
CA ARG A 426 2.00 29.63 3.59
C ARG A 426 2.96 29.13 4.67
N ASP A 427 2.63 28.05 5.35
CA ASP A 427 3.43 27.50 6.45
C ASP A 427 4.50 26.54 5.90
N GLU A 428 5.77 26.78 6.22
CA GLU A 428 6.86 25.84 5.91
C GLU A 428 6.62 24.45 6.51
N ALA A 429 5.87 24.37 7.61
CA ALA A 429 5.53 23.09 8.23
C ALA A 429 4.63 22.22 7.35
N ASP A 430 3.79 22.82 6.51
CA ASP A 430 2.90 22.10 5.61
C ASP A 430 3.64 21.63 4.35
N ARG A 431 4.75 22.29 4.00
CA ARG A 431 5.60 21.94 2.85
C ARG A 431 6.04 20.48 2.90
N ALA A 432 6.53 19.99 4.03
CA ALA A 432 7.04 18.62 4.16
C ALA A 432 5.95 17.58 3.91
N THR A 433 4.75 17.79 4.46
CA THR A 433 3.62 16.87 4.27
C THR A 433 3.08 16.95 2.85
N LEU A 434 3.04 18.15 2.26
CA LEU A 434 2.66 18.35 0.86
C LEU A 434 3.63 17.62 -0.09
N GLU A 435 4.94 17.79 0.11
CA GLU A 435 5.97 17.11 -0.69
C GLU A 435 5.87 15.58 -0.55
N TYR A 436 5.70 15.06 0.67
CA TYR A 436 5.42 13.65 0.93
C TYR A 436 4.23 13.12 0.12
N LEU A 437 3.10 13.85 0.12
CA LEU A 437 1.89 13.44 -0.60
C LEU A 437 2.03 13.53 -2.12
N LEU A 438 2.78 14.51 -2.63
CA LEU A 438 3.09 14.61 -4.06
C LEU A 438 3.95 13.44 -4.54
N ILE A 439 4.99 13.08 -3.78
CA ILE A 439 5.83 11.89 -4.07
C ILE A 439 4.96 10.63 -4.04
N LEU A 440 4.11 10.48 -3.03
CA LEU A 440 3.19 9.35 -2.92
C LEU A 440 2.20 9.28 -4.10
N GLN A 441 1.66 10.42 -4.55
CA GLN A 441 0.80 10.51 -5.73
C GLN A 441 1.51 10.01 -6.99
N ILE A 442 2.80 10.33 -7.15
CA ILE A 442 3.64 9.86 -8.25
C ILE A 442 3.88 8.35 -8.12
N PHE A 443 4.21 7.84 -6.92
CA PHE A 443 4.40 6.41 -6.70
C PHE A 443 3.14 5.61 -7.08
N GLU A 444 1.97 6.07 -6.63
CA GLU A 444 0.68 5.44 -6.96
C GLU A 444 0.38 5.50 -8.46
N PHE A 445 0.70 6.62 -9.11
CA PHE A 445 0.55 6.78 -10.56
C PHE A 445 1.44 5.83 -11.35
N CYS A 446 2.74 5.76 -11.01
CA CYS A 446 3.70 4.84 -11.61
C CYS A 446 3.23 3.38 -11.48
N ARG A 447 2.85 2.96 -10.27
CA ARG A 447 2.36 1.61 -9.99
C ARG A 447 1.10 1.27 -10.79
N THR A 448 0.12 2.18 -10.81
CA THR A 448 -1.19 1.93 -11.45
C THR A 448 -1.09 1.92 -12.98
N ARG A 449 -0.19 2.73 -13.55
CA ARG A 449 -0.01 2.85 -15.00
C ARG A 449 1.14 1.97 -15.55
N GLY A 450 1.89 1.29 -14.69
CA GLY A 450 3.05 0.50 -15.08
C GLY A 450 4.17 1.35 -15.68
N ILE A 451 4.32 2.58 -15.20
CA ILE A 451 5.37 3.52 -15.65
C ILE A 451 6.59 3.33 -14.72
N PRO A 452 7.81 3.20 -15.26
CA PRO A 452 9.00 3.14 -14.43
C PRO A 452 9.19 4.44 -13.67
N MET A 453 9.70 4.34 -12.44
CA MET A 453 10.06 5.51 -11.65
C MET A 453 11.17 6.30 -12.36
N GLN A 454 11.11 7.63 -12.29
CA GLN A 454 12.11 8.55 -12.84
C GLN A 454 12.55 9.52 -11.74
N SER A 455 13.59 10.31 -12.01
CA SER A 455 14.03 11.28 -11.00
C SER A 455 12.97 12.36 -10.75
N LEU A 456 12.93 12.85 -9.52
CA LEU A 456 12.03 13.91 -9.04
C LEU A 456 12.79 15.20 -8.68
N GLU A 457 13.98 15.41 -9.26
CA GLU A 457 14.86 16.55 -8.97
C GLU A 457 14.13 17.91 -9.00
N ASN A 458 13.23 18.08 -9.97
CA ASN A 458 12.52 19.34 -10.17
C ASN A 458 11.17 19.42 -9.44
N LEU A 459 10.77 18.38 -8.69
CA LEU A 459 9.51 18.39 -7.94
C LEU A 459 9.44 19.56 -6.93
N PRO A 460 10.50 19.92 -6.18
CA PRO A 460 10.46 21.06 -5.26
C PRO A 460 10.15 22.39 -5.94
N GLN A 461 10.44 22.55 -7.25
CA GLN A 461 10.15 23.76 -8.01
C GLN A 461 8.63 24.00 -8.17
N MET A 462 7.81 22.97 -7.98
CA MET A 462 6.36 23.10 -7.95
C MET A 462 5.85 23.80 -6.70
N LEU A 463 6.62 23.77 -5.61
CA LEU A 463 6.21 24.28 -4.31
C LEU A 463 6.66 25.73 -4.15
N VAL A 464 5.70 26.64 -4.00
CA VAL A 464 5.98 28.09 -3.91
C VAL A 464 5.45 28.63 -2.59
N GLN A 465 6.34 29.21 -1.78
CA GLN A 465 5.93 29.90 -0.56
C GLN A 465 5.29 31.25 -0.91
N LYS A 466 4.12 31.53 -0.31
CA LYS A 466 3.38 32.79 -0.50
C LYS A 466 4.00 33.99 0.20
#